data_AF-A0A2I9E0K3-F1
#
_entry.id   AF-A0A2I9E0K3-F1
#
_cell.length_a   1.000
_cell.length_b   1.000
_cell.length_c   1.000
_cell.angle_alpha   90.00
_cell.angle_beta   90.00
_cell.angle_gamma   90.00
#
_symmetry.space_group_name_H-M   'P 1'
#
loop_
_entity.id
_entity.type
_entity.pdbx_description
1 polymer ?
#
loop_
_entity_poly.entity_id
_entity_poly.type
_entity_poly.pdbx_seq_one_letter_code
_entity_poly.pdbx_strand_id
1 'polypeptide(L)'
;MTNQEAEYLMKLEKVLSDPNQIIDLGNKKNRLDLISYQDSERNFWVELTSNQKIILKTSIHHLESNTFVGLLRIDYKGTHQNPEGIKDTLPEYLKPYAGKWFSLDEHHMHVFVEGYKPLAWAIPLADIDFPVKEINDSSDLSDLITNFARLINLKTLINVQQAIL
;
A
#
# COMPACT_ATOMS: atom_id res chain seq x y z
N MET A 1 7.97 -1.67 -15.80
CA MET A 1 7.35 -2.67 -14.91
C MET A 1 6.04 -3.12 -15.51
N THR A 2 5.86 -4.43 -15.63
CA THR A 2 4.63 -5.05 -16.13
C THR A 2 3.69 -5.40 -14.98
N ASN A 3 2.43 -5.74 -15.27
CA ASN A 3 1.51 -6.24 -14.23
C ASN A 3 2.04 -7.52 -13.57
N GLN A 4 2.60 -8.43 -14.36
CA GLN A 4 3.19 -9.68 -13.87
C GLN A 4 4.36 -9.42 -12.93
N GLU A 5 5.23 -8.47 -13.28
CA GLU A 5 6.34 -8.07 -12.41
C GLU A 5 5.82 -7.45 -11.10
N ALA A 6 4.80 -6.59 -11.15
CA ALA A 6 4.19 -6.02 -9.94
C ALA A 6 3.58 -7.10 -9.02
N GLU A 7 2.90 -8.08 -9.60
CA GLU A 7 2.32 -9.21 -8.85
C GLU A 7 3.40 -10.09 -8.20
N TYR A 8 4.47 -10.40 -8.94
CA TYR A 8 5.64 -11.09 -8.40
C TYR A 8 6.21 -10.33 -7.19
N LEU A 9 6.40 -9.02 -7.31
CA LEU A 9 6.98 -8.19 -6.25
C LEU A 9 6.07 -8.07 -5.03
N MET A 10 4.75 -8.05 -5.22
CA MET A 10 3.79 -8.10 -4.13
C MET A 10 3.87 -9.43 -3.36
N LYS A 11 4.01 -10.54 -4.08
CA LYS A 11 4.10 -11.90 -3.50
C LYS A 11 5.47 -12.24 -2.91
N LEU A 12 6.52 -11.51 -3.28
CA LEU A 12 7.87 -11.76 -2.79
C LEU A 12 7.92 -11.70 -1.25
N GLU A 13 8.61 -12.64 -0.62
CA GLU A 13 8.76 -12.62 0.83
C GLU A 13 9.62 -11.43 1.26
N LYS A 14 9.11 -10.65 2.23
CA LYS A 14 9.80 -9.48 2.76
C LYS A 14 10.06 -9.63 4.25
N VAL A 15 11.15 -9.03 4.70
CA VAL A 15 11.49 -8.84 6.12
C VAL A 15 11.91 -7.41 6.37
N LEU A 16 11.83 -6.93 7.62
CA LEU A 16 12.39 -5.62 7.97
C LEU A 16 13.91 -5.64 7.76
N SER A 17 14.47 -4.56 7.21
CA SER A 17 15.92 -4.40 7.12
C SER A 17 16.55 -4.26 8.52
N ASP A 18 15.83 -3.58 9.44
CA ASP A 18 16.13 -3.55 10.87
C ASP A 18 15.01 -4.24 11.65
N PRO A 19 15.24 -5.44 12.21
CA PRO A 19 14.24 -6.17 12.98
C PRO A 19 13.71 -5.42 14.22
N ASN A 20 14.43 -4.41 14.71
CA ASN A 20 14.05 -3.63 15.88
C ASN A 20 13.29 -2.35 15.53
N GLN A 21 13.04 -2.10 14.24
CA GLN A 21 12.32 -0.90 13.81
C GLN A 21 10.87 -0.93 14.35
N ILE A 22 10.43 0.21 14.88
CA ILE A 22 9.12 0.39 15.50
C ILE A 22 8.32 1.40 14.67
N ILE A 23 7.03 1.15 14.52
CA ILE A 23 6.06 2.19 14.13
C ILE A 23 5.60 2.89 15.40
N ASP A 24 5.84 4.19 15.51
CA ASP A 24 5.32 5.02 16.59
C ASP A 24 4.10 5.80 16.09
N LEU A 25 2.93 5.47 16.63
CA LEU A 25 1.66 6.09 16.24
C LEU A 25 1.53 7.55 16.72
N GLY A 26 2.41 8.02 17.62
CA GLY A 26 2.57 9.45 17.91
C GLY A 26 3.16 10.23 16.74
N ASN A 27 3.90 9.57 15.85
CA ASN A 27 4.46 10.19 14.67
C ASN A 27 3.43 10.27 13.54
N LYS A 28 3.31 11.46 12.93
CA LYS A 28 2.48 11.69 11.74
C LYS A 28 2.93 10.89 10.52
N LYS A 29 4.17 10.42 10.52
CA LYS A 29 4.79 9.70 9.43
C LYS A 29 5.77 8.66 9.96
N ASN A 30 5.58 7.41 9.56
CA ASN A 30 6.47 6.29 9.84
C ASN A 30 6.91 5.68 8.52
N ARG A 31 8.17 5.27 8.43
CA ARG A 31 8.70 4.53 7.28
C ARG A 31 9.45 3.32 7.77
N LEU A 32 9.15 2.16 7.20
CA LEU A 32 9.87 0.92 7.39
C LEU A 32 10.58 0.56 6.09
N ASP A 33 11.84 0.21 6.17
CA ASP A 33 12.58 -0.31 5.02
C ASP A 33 12.57 -1.85 5.10
N LEU A 34 12.26 -2.49 3.97
CA LEU A 34 12.16 -3.94 3.86
C LEU A 34 13.10 -4.45 2.79
N ILE A 35 13.59 -5.67 3.00
CA ILE A 35 14.42 -6.40 2.07
C ILE A 35 13.76 -7.74 1.73
N SER A 36 14.19 -8.34 0.63
CA SER A 36 13.92 -9.74 0.33
C SER A 36 15.23 -10.49 0.15
N TYR A 37 15.37 -11.64 0.81
CA TYR A 37 16.50 -12.54 0.55
C TYR A 37 16.35 -13.31 -0.76
N GLN A 38 15.15 -13.32 -1.37
CA GLN A 38 14.87 -13.97 -2.64
C GLN A 38 15.26 -13.10 -3.84
N ASP A 39 15.35 -11.78 -3.65
CA ASP A 39 15.70 -10.81 -4.68
C ASP A 39 16.44 -9.63 -4.03
N SER A 40 17.76 -9.75 -3.91
CA SER A 40 18.61 -8.79 -3.21
C SER A 40 18.86 -7.49 -3.96
N GLU A 41 18.47 -7.42 -5.24
CA GLU A 41 18.64 -6.21 -6.07
C GLU A 41 17.52 -5.19 -5.82
N ARG A 42 16.51 -5.55 -5.03
CA ARG A 42 15.32 -4.74 -4.78
C ARG A 42 15.16 -4.42 -3.31
N ASN A 43 14.97 -3.13 -3.03
CA ASN A 43 14.55 -2.65 -1.73
C ASN A 43 13.08 -2.24 -1.76
N PHE A 44 12.42 -2.43 -0.63
CA PHE A 44 11.02 -2.09 -0.45
C PHE A 44 10.89 -1.13 0.73
N TRP A 45 9.81 -0.37 0.74
CA TRP A 45 9.49 0.47 1.88
C TRP A 45 7.99 0.53 2.07
N VAL A 46 7.61 0.59 3.34
CA VAL A 46 6.25 0.86 3.79
C VAL A 46 6.25 2.21 4.45
N GLU A 47 5.33 3.08 4.04
CA GLU A 47 5.14 4.39 4.62
C GLU A 47 3.71 4.48 5.17
N LEU A 48 3.59 4.78 6.46
CA LEU A 48 2.34 5.13 7.11
C LEU A 48 2.34 6.64 7.34
N THR A 49 1.33 7.33 6.82
CA THR A 49 1.07 8.75 7.12
C THR A 49 -0.29 8.89 7.80
N SER A 50 -0.29 9.49 8.98
CA SER A 50 -1.47 9.75 9.82
C SER A 50 -1.60 11.25 10.08
N ASN A 51 -2.15 12.00 9.12
CA ASN A 51 -2.38 13.44 9.27
C ASN A 51 -3.62 13.89 8.49
N GLN A 52 -4.72 14.21 9.18
CA GLN A 52 -6.06 14.55 8.64
C GLN A 52 -6.71 13.47 7.75
N LYS A 53 -5.90 12.63 7.11
CA LYS A 53 -6.18 11.41 6.35
C LYS A 53 -5.23 10.33 6.85
N ILE A 54 -5.62 9.06 6.72
CA ILE A 54 -4.75 7.93 7.03
C ILE A 54 -4.40 7.26 5.71
N ILE A 55 -3.11 7.29 5.35
CA ILE A 55 -2.59 6.71 4.12
C ILE A 55 -1.54 5.68 4.50
N LEU A 56 -1.73 4.43 4.08
CA LEU A 56 -0.68 3.42 4.11
C LEU A 56 -0.25 3.10 2.69
N LYS A 57 1.04 3.25 2.42
CA LYS A 57 1.61 3.07 1.09
C LYS A 57 2.75 2.08 1.16
N THR A 58 2.81 1.12 0.23
CA THR A 58 4.05 0.42 -0.07
C THR A 58 4.57 0.85 -1.43
N SER A 59 5.88 0.95 -1.54
CA SER A 59 6.55 1.32 -2.77
C SER A 59 7.83 0.51 -2.88
N ILE A 60 8.25 0.25 -4.12
CA ILE A 60 9.56 -0.34 -4.39
C ILE A 60 10.52 0.80 -4.61
N HIS A 61 11.71 0.64 -4.06
CA HIS A 61 12.89 1.37 -4.47
C HIS A 61 13.78 0.42 -5.26
N HIS A 62 13.89 0.65 -6.56
CA HIS A 62 14.79 -0.11 -7.40
C HIS A 62 16.19 0.49 -7.27
N LEU A 63 17.11 -0.22 -6.62
CA LEU A 63 18.42 0.32 -6.21
C LEU A 63 19.27 0.75 -7.41
N GLU A 64 19.27 -0.02 -8.48
CA GLU A 64 20.11 0.24 -9.65
C GLU A 64 19.65 1.44 -10.49
N SER A 65 18.33 1.71 -10.51
CA SER A 65 17.75 2.80 -11.31
C SER A 65 17.37 4.02 -10.46
N ASN A 66 17.47 3.92 -9.13
CA ASN A 66 16.98 4.90 -8.16
C ASN A 66 15.52 5.33 -8.40
N THR A 67 14.71 4.47 -9.02
CA THR A 67 13.31 4.75 -9.32
C THR A 67 12.40 4.24 -8.21
N PHE A 68 11.38 5.03 -7.91
CA PHE A 68 10.34 4.67 -6.95
C PHE A 68 9.05 4.34 -7.69
N VAL A 69 8.58 3.11 -7.56
CA VAL A 69 7.31 2.69 -8.15
C VAL A 69 6.38 2.19 -7.05
N GLY A 70 5.24 2.86 -6.89
CA GLY A 70 4.20 2.44 -5.96
C GLY A 70 3.51 1.17 -6.46
N LEU A 71 3.44 0.14 -5.62
CA LEU A 71 2.73 -1.11 -5.93
C LEU A 71 1.30 -1.12 -5.39
N LEU A 72 1.17 -0.67 -4.14
CA LEU A 72 -0.06 -0.74 -3.38
C LEU A 72 -0.15 0.47 -2.46
N ARG A 73 -1.33 1.05 -2.33
CA ARG A 73 -1.62 2.08 -1.33
C ARG A 73 -3.06 1.97 -0.88
N ILE A 74 -3.34 2.16 0.39
CA ILE A 74 -4.69 2.26 0.94
C ILE A 74 -4.89 3.69 1.45
N ASP A 75 -5.95 4.32 0.96
CA ASP A 75 -6.33 5.68 1.32
C ASP A 75 -7.63 5.65 2.12
N TYR A 76 -7.56 6.08 3.38
CA TYR A 76 -8.74 6.40 4.20
C TYR A 76 -8.96 7.90 4.18
N LYS A 77 -10.21 8.30 3.93
CA LYS A 77 -10.62 9.71 3.77
C LYS A 77 -9.86 10.42 2.63
N GLY A 78 -9.40 9.65 1.64
CA GLY A 78 -8.82 10.12 0.39
C GLY A 78 -9.89 10.43 -0.65
N THR A 79 -9.57 11.29 -1.62
CA THR A 79 -10.40 11.45 -2.82
C THR A 79 -9.56 11.06 -4.03
N HIS A 80 -10.18 10.43 -5.01
CA HIS A 80 -9.49 9.98 -6.20
C HIS A 80 -10.45 9.87 -7.39
N GLN A 81 -9.91 9.93 -8.60
CA GLN A 81 -10.63 9.54 -9.81
C GLN A 81 -9.78 8.56 -10.59
N ASN A 82 -10.36 7.40 -10.89
CA ASN A 82 -9.74 6.46 -11.81
C ASN A 82 -9.69 7.07 -13.22
N PRO A 83 -8.68 6.73 -14.04
CA PRO A 83 -8.66 7.07 -15.45
C PRO A 83 -9.92 6.57 -16.17
N GLU A 84 -10.42 7.34 -17.13
CA GLU A 84 -11.50 6.91 -18.03
C GLU A 84 -10.96 6.02 -19.16
N GLY A 85 -9.74 6.30 -19.61
CA GLY A 85 -9.10 5.55 -20.70
C GLY A 85 -8.72 4.14 -20.28
N ILE A 86 -9.38 3.13 -20.87
CA ILE A 86 -9.07 1.71 -20.68
C ILE A 86 -8.00 1.29 -21.70
N LYS A 87 -6.92 0.69 -21.21
CA LYS A 87 -5.84 0.08 -21.98
C LYS A 87 -5.96 -1.44 -21.91
N ASP A 88 -5.41 -2.15 -22.88
CA ASP A 88 -5.40 -3.62 -22.91
C ASP A 88 -4.64 -4.23 -21.71
N THR A 89 -3.77 -3.45 -21.09
CA THR A 89 -3.03 -3.81 -19.87
C THR A 89 -3.85 -3.62 -18.58
N LEU A 90 -5.09 -3.13 -18.63
CA LEU A 90 -5.93 -2.99 -17.44
C LEU A 90 -6.51 -4.35 -17.03
N PRO A 91 -6.23 -4.85 -15.81
CA PRO A 91 -6.88 -6.05 -15.30
C PRO A 91 -8.41 -6.00 -15.35
N GLU A 92 -9.05 -7.11 -15.71
CA GLU A 92 -10.52 -7.20 -15.85
C GLU A 92 -11.27 -6.74 -14.61
N TYR A 93 -10.77 -7.08 -13.42
CA TYR A 93 -11.40 -6.74 -12.14
C TYR A 93 -11.42 -5.22 -11.86
N LEU A 94 -10.60 -4.42 -12.57
CA LEU A 94 -10.58 -2.96 -12.45
C LEU A 94 -11.51 -2.25 -13.44
N LYS A 95 -11.88 -2.91 -14.54
CA LYS A 95 -12.70 -2.31 -15.61
C LYS A 95 -14.03 -1.72 -15.12
N PRO A 96 -14.78 -2.35 -14.18
CA PRO A 96 -16.01 -1.77 -13.66
C PRO A 96 -15.84 -0.39 -13.00
N TYR A 97 -14.61 -0.04 -12.60
CA TYR A 97 -14.29 1.20 -11.90
C TYR A 97 -13.66 2.26 -12.81
N ALA A 98 -13.66 2.08 -14.13
CA ALA A 98 -13.16 3.09 -15.06
C ALA A 98 -13.89 4.43 -14.87
N GLY A 99 -13.15 5.54 -14.76
CA GLY A 99 -13.69 6.87 -14.52
C GLY A 99 -14.33 7.09 -13.14
N LYS A 100 -14.39 6.07 -12.27
CA LYS A 100 -15.03 6.17 -10.95
C LYS A 100 -14.38 7.28 -10.12
N TRP A 101 -15.22 8.13 -9.54
CA TRP A 101 -14.86 9.07 -8.50
C TRP A 101 -15.01 8.40 -7.13
N PHE A 102 -14.02 8.60 -6.26
CA PHE A 102 -13.99 8.17 -4.86
C PHE A 102 -14.08 9.42 -3.98
N SER A 103 -15.15 9.52 -3.20
CA SER A 103 -15.35 10.59 -2.22
C SER A 103 -14.68 10.26 -0.87
N LEU A 104 -14.72 11.21 0.07
CA LEU A 104 -14.06 11.10 1.38
C LEU A 104 -14.58 9.92 2.24
N ASP A 105 -15.81 9.48 2.00
CA ASP A 105 -16.47 8.34 2.61
C ASP A 105 -16.22 7.02 1.85
N GLU A 106 -15.57 7.06 0.69
CA GLU A 106 -15.23 5.88 -0.10
C GLU A 106 -13.75 5.53 0.03
N HIS A 107 -13.41 4.81 1.09
CA HIS A 107 -12.04 4.33 1.32
C HIS A 107 -11.64 3.32 0.24
N HIS A 108 -10.41 3.42 -0.26
CA HIS A 108 -10.01 2.70 -1.47
C HIS A 108 -8.54 2.27 -1.46
N MET A 109 -8.28 1.22 -2.23
CA MET A 109 -6.96 0.64 -2.42
C MET A 109 -6.50 0.94 -3.84
N HIS A 110 -5.39 1.66 -3.97
CA HIS A 110 -4.68 1.84 -5.22
C HIS A 110 -3.77 0.66 -5.50
N VAL A 111 -3.72 0.28 -6.77
CA VAL A 111 -2.85 -0.78 -7.28
C VAL A 111 -2.03 -0.29 -8.46
N PHE A 112 -0.86 -0.89 -8.66
CA PHE A 112 -0.10 -0.69 -9.87
C PHE A 112 -0.87 -1.26 -11.08
N VAL A 113 -0.87 -0.52 -12.19
CA VAL A 113 -1.37 -1.00 -13.49
C VAL A 113 -0.39 -0.58 -14.57
N GLU A 114 0.06 -1.56 -15.34
CA GLU A 114 0.99 -1.38 -16.45
C GLU A 114 0.47 -0.37 -17.48
N GLY A 115 1.36 0.51 -17.92
CA GLY A 115 1.04 1.55 -18.88
C GLY A 115 0.32 2.77 -18.30
N TYR A 116 -0.02 2.79 -17.01
CA TYR A 116 -0.58 3.96 -16.33
C TYR A 116 0.45 4.62 -15.41
N LYS A 117 0.13 5.85 -14.97
CA LYS A 117 0.87 6.49 -13.87
C LYS A 117 0.77 5.57 -12.62
N PRO A 118 1.86 5.39 -11.85
CA PRO A 118 1.84 4.52 -10.68
C PRO A 118 0.70 4.89 -9.71
N LEU A 119 -0.01 3.87 -9.22
CA LEU A 119 -1.14 4.00 -8.29
C LEU A 119 -2.29 4.89 -8.82
N ALA A 120 -2.45 5.04 -10.13
CA ALA A 120 -3.55 5.81 -10.71
C ALA A 120 -4.88 5.06 -10.70
N TRP A 121 -4.89 3.75 -10.46
CA TRP A 121 -6.11 2.95 -10.39
C TRP A 121 -6.37 2.52 -8.96
N ALA A 122 -7.62 2.61 -8.54
CA ALA A 122 -8.09 2.18 -7.25
C ALA A 122 -9.40 1.39 -7.31
N ILE A 123 -9.67 0.66 -6.24
CA ILE A 123 -10.89 -0.11 -6.00
C ILE A 123 -11.42 0.26 -4.62
N PRO A 124 -12.74 0.37 -4.43
CA PRO A 124 -13.32 0.58 -3.11
C PRO A 124 -12.89 -0.55 -2.16
N LEU A 125 -12.53 -0.20 -0.92
CA LEU A 125 -12.24 -1.23 0.07
C LEU A 125 -13.45 -2.13 0.30
N ALA A 126 -14.68 -1.60 0.18
CA ALA A 126 -15.92 -2.38 0.29
C ALA A 126 -15.98 -3.60 -0.66
N ASP A 127 -15.30 -3.52 -1.82
CA ASP A 127 -15.36 -4.52 -2.87
C ASP A 127 -14.15 -5.48 -2.86
N ILE A 128 -13.23 -5.32 -1.92
CA ILE A 128 -12.00 -6.14 -1.78
C ILE A 128 -12.08 -6.95 -0.50
N ASP A 129 -11.51 -8.16 -0.49
CA ASP A 129 -11.32 -8.92 0.75
C ASP A 129 -10.13 -8.39 1.57
N PHE A 130 -10.33 -7.23 2.22
CA PHE A 130 -9.39 -6.60 3.15
C PHE A 130 -10.08 -6.26 4.48
N PRO A 131 -9.64 -6.76 5.64
CA PRO A 131 -10.46 -6.71 6.87
C PRO A 131 -10.78 -5.31 7.40
N VAL A 132 -9.84 -4.37 7.33
CA VAL A 132 -10.02 -3.03 7.88
C VAL A 132 -10.70 -2.16 6.85
N LYS A 133 -11.98 -1.85 7.05
CA LYS A 133 -12.77 -1.01 6.13
C LYS A 133 -12.84 0.45 6.58
N GLU A 134 -12.73 0.67 7.89
CA GLU A 134 -12.90 1.95 8.56
C GLU A 134 -11.82 2.10 9.64
N ILE A 135 -11.54 3.33 10.06
CA ILE A 135 -10.62 3.62 11.17
C ILE A 135 -11.28 4.61 12.12
N ASN A 136 -11.60 4.14 13.31
CA ASN A 136 -12.25 4.90 14.36
C ASN A 136 -11.32 5.15 15.55
N ASP A 137 -10.38 4.23 15.83
CA ASP A 137 -9.43 4.34 16.93
C ASP A 137 -8.03 3.79 16.60
N SER A 138 -7.15 3.74 17.60
CA SER A 138 -5.76 3.30 17.42
C SER A 138 -5.61 1.77 17.29
N SER A 139 -6.60 0.99 17.73
CA SER A 139 -6.63 -0.46 17.53
C SER A 139 -6.89 -0.79 16.06
N ASP A 140 -7.81 -0.08 15.41
CA ASP A 140 -8.05 -0.19 13.96
C ASP A 140 -6.76 0.10 13.15
N LEU A 141 -5.97 1.09 13.60
CA LEU A 141 -4.70 1.43 12.95
C LEU A 141 -3.65 0.32 13.11
N SER A 142 -3.64 -0.36 14.26
CA SER A 142 -2.75 -1.49 14.52
C SER A 142 -3.15 -2.71 13.68
N ASP A 143 -4.45 -2.96 13.54
CA ASP A 143 -5.01 -3.99 12.67
C ASP A 143 -4.73 -3.71 11.20
N LEU A 144 -4.79 -2.45 10.80
CA LEU A 144 -4.47 -2.00 9.45
C LEU A 144 -3.00 -2.28 9.11
N ILE A 145 -2.07 -1.91 9.99
CA ILE A 145 -0.64 -2.21 9.82
C ILE A 145 -0.41 -3.72 9.68
N THR A 146 -1.05 -4.52 10.53
CA THR A 146 -0.90 -5.98 10.54
C THR A 146 -1.44 -6.63 9.27
N ASN A 147 -2.65 -6.24 8.84
CA ASN A 147 -3.26 -6.79 7.63
C ASN A 147 -2.56 -6.28 6.35
N PHE A 148 -2.06 -5.04 6.36
CA PHE A 148 -1.23 -4.54 5.27
C PHE A 148 0.08 -5.32 5.15
N ALA A 149 0.76 -5.60 6.27
CA ALA A 149 1.96 -6.43 6.30
C ALA A 149 1.72 -7.82 5.69
N ARG A 150 0.61 -8.47 6.05
CA ARG A 150 0.20 -9.75 5.44
C ARG A 150 -0.02 -9.63 3.93
N LEU A 151 -0.70 -8.59 3.48
CA LEU A 151 -1.01 -8.36 2.06
C LEU A 151 0.24 -8.18 1.20
N ILE A 152 1.31 -7.60 1.75
CA ILE A 152 2.60 -7.43 1.05
C ILE A 152 3.59 -8.58 1.29
N ASN A 153 3.14 -9.67 1.92
CA ASN A 153 3.95 -10.84 2.31
C ASN A 153 5.16 -10.51 3.20
N LEU A 154 4.99 -9.58 4.15
CA LEU A 154 5.98 -9.30 5.20
C LEU A 154 5.91 -10.36 6.30
N LYS A 155 7.05 -11.00 6.60
CA LYS A 155 7.16 -12.08 7.60
C LYS A 155 7.56 -11.62 8.98
N THR A 156 8.33 -10.53 9.05
CA THR A 156 8.72 -9.94 10.33
C THR A 156 7.51 -9.29 10.98
N LEU A 157 7.33 -9.51 12.28
CA LEU A 157 6.32 -8.80 13.06
C LEU A 157 6.71 -7.32 13.16
N ILE A 158 5.76 -6.44 12.90
CA ILE A 158 5.95 -5.00 13.10
C ILE A 158 5.61 -4.68 14.55
N ASN A 159 6.58 -4.12 15.27
CA ASN A 159 6.33 -3.57 16.60
C ASN A 159 5.64 -2.21 16.47
N VAL A 160 4.48 -2.06 17.11
CA VAL A 160 3.70 -0.82 17.09
C VAL A 160 3.68 -0.22 18.49
N GLN A 161 4.22 0.99 18.61
CA GLN A 161 4.12 1.82 19.81
C GLN A 161 2.91 2.73 19.68
N GLN A 162 2.01 2.66 20.65
CA GLN A 162 0.81 3.51 20.70
C GLN A 162 1.19 4.95 21.07
N ALA A 163 0.40 5.92 20.58
CA ALA A 163 0.49 7.29 21.08
C ALA A 163 0.11 7.28 22.57
N ILE A 164 0.98 7.82 23.42
CA ILE A 164 0.63 8.07 24.82
C ILE A 164 -0.32 9.29 24.80
N LEU A 165 -1.57 9.06 25.22
CA LEU A 165 -2.58 10.11 25.39
C LEU A 165 -2.23 11.06 26.55
#